data_AF-A0A6C7SE95-F1
#
_entry.id   AF-A0A6C7SE95-F1
#
_cell.length_a   1.000
_cell.length_b   1.000
_cell.length_c   1.000
_cell.angle_alpha   90.00
_cell.angle_beta   90.00
_cell.angle_gamma   90.00
#
_symmetry.space_group_name_H-M   'P 1'
#
loop_
_entity.id
_entity.type
_entity.pdbx_description
1 polymer ?
#
loop_
_entity_poly.entity_id
_entity_poly.type
_entity_poly.pdbx_seq_one_letter_code
_entity_poly.pdbx_strand_id
1 'polypeptide(L)'
;MKFNQNQIKLFNRNINALNNTVLKENLKQIKSSKFKLILGKDNLDINLKNTSDNTFLYENAIDELNSMLNIYNDKYLLYPVLYFYGFGNGILFKALLQNKNHQHIVVFEKELEIIKIMLHLMDFSQELKENKLIILDVNSLEFQDYYDLCSSNPFFGFSRTYFLELSSDYYEKDKEEILNLNNNLIDKFKNAILSSGNDSKDVLQGIEQLIYNLPKMITHTAYQDLLKKRENLSDTAIIVSTGPSLTKQLPILKKYANKATIISADSSYPILAKHDIKPDYVVSLERILLTSEFFNNNFGDFDKDILFITTHLTHPQTIKNLEKNNRNFMLAYRGSEFIKYLKIKNFGELSEGHSVANVAYGLAVFLRHKNIIFIGQDLAYSDDGFSHTKDYRNLNKHEGHYERDFGHFRTIAYGGVGFVESSFYWSLFRFFLEKRIYITNQSGFCNTYNCTEGGARIEGTIEKPFKEMCETLLKNNLNKNFPKIVPLSSHKQNELLLKCYYKIIKSINHCKTFKKELLKSYNHIQESFSNL
;
A
#
# COMPACT_ATOMS: atom_id res chain seq x y z
N MET A 1 -31.14 -6.70 29.80
CA MET A 1 -32.01 -5.50 29.86
C MET A 1 -33.24 -5.75 28.99
N LYS A 2 -34.45 -5.32 29.40
CA LYS A 2 -35.66 -5.44 28.55
C LYS A 2 -35.97 -4.07 27.95
N PHE A 3 -36.01 -3.98 26.62
CA PHE A 3 -36.37 -2.76 25.89
C PHE A 3 -37.86 -2.77 25.54
N ASN A 4 -38.50 -1.61 25.59
CA ASN A 4 -39.90 -1.47 25.18
C ASN A 4 -40.04 -1.46 23.64
N GLN A 5 -41.27 -1.53 23.15
CA GLN A 5 -41.55 -1.63 21.72
C GLN A 5 -41.02 -0.44 20.90
N ASN A 6 -41.02 0.77 21.47
CA ASN A 6 -40.50 1.96 20.80
C ASN A 6 -38.97 1.93 20.71
N GLN A 7 -38.28 1.50 21.76
CA GLN A 7 -36.83 1.32 21.79
C GLN A 7 -36.37 0.25 20.78
N ILE A 8 -37.13 -0.84 20.62
CA ILE A 8 -36.85 -1.87 19.61
C ILE A 8 -37.03 -1.31 18.19
N LYS A 9 -38.09 -0.53 17.95
CA LYS A 9 -38.28 0.15 16.65
C LYS A 9 -37.14 1.11 16.34
N LEU A 10 -36.69 1.86 17.35
CA LEU A 10 -35.56 2.79 17.23
C LEU A 10 -34.25 2.06 16.90
N PHE A 11 -33.94 0.98 17.62
CA PHE A 11 -32.79 0.14 17.31
C PHE A 11 -32.82 -0.37 15.88
N ASN A 12 -33.96 -0.90 15.43
CA ASN A 12 -34.10 -1.37 14.04
C ASN A 12 -33.89 -0.25 13.02
N ARG A 13 -34.34 0.98 13.31
CA ARG A 13 -34.10 2.15 12.46
C ARG A 13 -32.60 2.45 12.33
N ASN A 14 -31.88 2.48 13.45
CA ASN A 14 -30.42 2.68 13.47
C ASN A 14 -29.67 1.56 12.74
N ILE A 15 -30.01 0.31 13.04
CA ILE A 15 -29.41 -0.89 12.43
C ILE A 15 -29.65 -0.94 10.92
N ASN A 16 -30.78 -0.45 10.44
CA ASN A 16 -31.06 -0.36 9.01
C ASN A 16 -30.30 0.76 8.30
N ALA A 17 -29.89 1.79 9.04
CA ALA A 17 -29.07 2.89 8.53
C ALA A 17 -27.55 2.59 8.53
N LEU A 18 -27.11 1.58 9.29
CA LEU A 18 -25.70 1.21 9.38
C LEU A 18 -25.22 0.54 8.10
N ASN A 19 -24.23 1.16 7.44
CA ASN A 19 -23.64 0.66 6.19
C ASN A 19 -22.69 -0.54 6.39
N ASN A 20 -22.06 -0.67 7.56
CA ASN A 20 -21.19 -1.80 7.89
C ASN A 20 -22.03 -3.05 8.20
N THR A 21 -22.04 -4.01 7.25
CA THR A 21 -22.85 -5.23 7.33
C THR A 21 -22.38 -6.20 8.41
N VAL A 22 -21.07 -6.30 8.65
CA VAL A 22 -20.50 -7.18 9.69
C VAL A 22 -20.89 -6.68 11.07
N LEU A 23 -20.66 -5.39 11.35
CA LEU A 23 -21.05 -4.76 12.61
C LEU A 23 -22.57 -4.86 12.83
N LYS A 24 -23.36 -4.68 11.77
CA LYS A 24 -24.83 -4.83 11.82
C LYS A 24 -25.25 -6.20 12.33
N GLU A 25 -24.64 -7.27 11.83
CA GLU A 25 -24.96 -8.63 12.26
C GLU A 25 -24.43 -8.92 13.66
N ASN A 26 -23.22 -8.47 14.01
CA ASN A 26 -22.67 -8.60 15.37
C ASN A 26 -23.60 -7.96 16.41
N LEU A 27 -24.08 -6.74 16.16
CA LEU A 27 -24.99 -6.03 17.08
C LEU A 27 -26.34 -6.74 17.26
N LYS A 28 -26.87 -7.38 16.21
CA LYS A 28 -28.12 -8.17 16.31
C LYS A 28 -27.94 -9.42 17.17
N GLN A 29 -26.76 -10.06 17.11
CA GLN A 29 -26.50 -11.33 17.78
C GLN A 29 -26.33 -11.21 19.31
N ILE A 30 -26.00 -10.03 19.83
CA ILE A 30 -25.83 -9.79 21.29
C ILE A 30 -27.16 -10.07 22.03
N LYS A 31 -27.19 -11.03 22.95
CA LYS A 31 -28.42 -11.39 23.70
C LYS A 31 -28.46 -10.84 25.12
N SER A 32 -27.30 -10.71 25.75
CA SER A 32 -27.12 -10.24 27.11
C SER A 32 -26.14 -9.08 27.12
N SER A 33 -26.14 -8.32 28.21
CA SER A 33 -25.13 -7.30 28.42
C SER A 33 -24.70 -7.24 29.88
N LYS A 34 -23.40 -7.05 30.11
CA LYS A 34 -22.80 -6.74 31.41
C LYS A 34 -23.01 -5.28 31.81
N PHE A 35 -23.49 -4.41 30.92
CA PHE A 35 -23.77 -3.02 31.22
C PHE A 35 -25.20 -2.82 31.68
N LYS A 36 -25.35 -2.05 32.77
CA LYS A 36 -26.63 -1.62 33.33
C LYS A 36 -26.82 -0.12 33.05
N LEU A 37 -27.96 0.24 32.45
CA LEU A 37 -28.35 1.63 32.26
C LEU A 37 -28.67 2.31 33.60
N ILE A 38 -28.10 3.51 33.78
CA ILE A 38 -28.33 4.41 34.88
C ILE A 38 -28.81 5.73 34.28
N LEU A 39 -29.99 6.18 34.71
CA LEU A 39 -30.61 7.41 34.25
C LEU A 39 -30.67 8.38 35.43
N GLY A 40 -30.16 9.59 35.24
CA GLY A 40 -30.30 10.68 36.18
C GLY A 40 -31.62 11.42 36.02
N LYS A 41 -31.64 12.64 36.58
CA LYS A 41 -32.82 13.52 36.51
C LYS A 41 -32.89 14.28 35.18
N ASP A 42 -31.75 14.60 34.60
CA ASP A 42 -31.66 15.23 33.28
C ASP A 42 -31.75 14.14 32.19
N ASN A 43 -32.38 14.46 31.05
CA ASN A 43 -32.45 13.56 29.92
C ASN A 43 -31.08 13.30 29.27
N LEU A 44 -30.09 14.16 29.52
CA LEU A 44 -28.71 14.00 29.10
C LEU A 44 -27.86 13.23 30.12
N ASP A 45 -28.37 13.01 31.35
CA ASP A 45 -27.69 12.24 32.39
C ASP A 45 -27.90 10.73 32.17
N ILE A 46 -27.32 10.23 31.08
CA ILE A 46 -27.35 8.82 30.69
C ILE A 46 -25.97 8.22 30.93
N ASN A 47 -25.90 7.22 31.79
CA ASN A 47 -24.65 6.53 32.11
C ASN A 47 -24.84 5.00 32.04
N LEU A 48 -23.75 4.26 31.84
CA LEU A 48 -23.75 2.80 31.94
C LEU A 48 -22.80 2.36 33.05
N LYS A 49 -23.25 1.41 33.86
CA LYS A 49 -22.43 0.75 34.87
C LYS A 49 -22.06 -0.65 34.38
N ASN A 50 -20.78 -0.95 34.28
CA ASN A 50 -20.30 -2.31 34.08
C ASN A 50 -20.55 -3.12 35.37
N THR A 51 -21.39 -4.14 35.28
CA THR A 51 -21.78 -4.97 36.43
C THR A 51 -20.71 -5.97 36.86
N SER A 52 -19.69 -6.19 36.02
CA SER A 52 -18.60 -7.13 36.30
C SER A 52 -17.60 -6.57 37.32
N ASP A 53 -17.31 -5.27 37.24
CA ASP A 53 -16.31 -4.58 38.06
C ASP A 53 -16.88 -3.36 38.82
N ASN A 54 -18.19 -3.09 38.66
CA ASN A 54 -18.90 -1.95 39.23
C ASN A 54 -18.44 -0.56 38.77
N THR A 55 -17.66 -0.46 37.69
CA THR A 55 -17.22 0.82 37.11
C THR A 55 -18.33 1.48 36.30
N PHE A 56 -18.34 2.82 36.27
CA PHE A 56 -19.23 3.61 35.41
C PHE A 56 -18.47 4.10 34.18
N LEU A 57 -19.19 4.39 33.09
CA LEU A 57 -18.56 5.04 31.93
C LEU A 57 -18.10 6.46 32.25
N TYR A 58 -18.87 7.16 33.06
CA TYR A 58 -18.60 8.54 33.47
C TYR A 58 -18.68 8.63 35.00
N GLU A 59 -17.82 9.42 35.62
CA GLU A 59 -18.00 9.82 37.01
C GLU A 59 -19.18 10.80 37.11
N ASN A 60 -19.24 11.76 36.17
CA ASN A 60 -20.35 12.69 36.00
C ASN A 60 -20.59 12.96 34.51
N ALA A 61 -21.62 12.32 33.95
CA ALA A 61 -21.90 12.33 32.52
C ALA A 61 -22.16 13.73 31.94
N ILE A 62 -22.78 14.64 32.71
CA ILE A 62 -23.09 16.00 32.23
C ILE A 62 -21.85 16.88 32.25
N ASP A 63 -21.09 16.86 33.35
CA ASP A 63 -19.91 17.71 33.50
C ASP A 63 -18.82 17.32 32.49
N GLU A 64 -18.58 16.03 32.31
CA GLU A 64 -17.64 15.51 31.31
C GLU A 64 -18.08 15.84 29.88
N LEU A 65 -19.38 15.71 29.56
CA LEU A 65 -19.93 16.13 28.27
C LEU A 65 -19.69 17.62 28.01
N ASN A 66 -19.99 18.49 28.98
CA ASN A 66 -19.81 19.93 28.84
C ASN A 66 -18.34 20.31 28.68
N SER A 67 -17.45 19.66 29.43
CA SER A 67 -16.00 19.83 29.32
C SER A 67 -15.50 19.50 27.91
N MET A 68 -15.89 18.33 27.38
CA MET A 68 -15.51 17.90 26.04
C MET A 68 -16.09 18.83 24.96
N LEU A 69 -17.37 19.22 25.06
CA LEU A 69 -17.98 20.14 24.10
C LEU A 69 -17.27 21.50 24.08
N ASN A 70 -16.88 22.04 25.24
CA ASN A 70 -16.14 23.29 25.30
C ASN A 70 -14.78 23.18 24.60
N ILE A 71 -14.03 22.10 24.85
CA ILE A 71 -12.73 21.86 24.21
C ILE A 71 -12.88 21.77 22.69
N TYR A 72 -13.87 21.01 22.20
CA TYR A 72 -14.04 20.78 20.76
C TYR A 72 -14.59 22.00 20.02
N ASN A 73 -15.48 22.76 20.65
CA ASN A 73 -15.99 24.01 20.07
C ASN A 73 -14.92 25.12 20.02
N ASP A 74 -13.95 25.10 20.93
CA ASP A 74 -12.84 26.06 20.95
C ASP A 74 -11.72 25.65 19.98
N LYS A 75 -11.15 24.44 20.15
CA LYS A 75 -9.91 24.05 19.47
C LYS A 75 -10.12 23.35 18.14
N TYR A 76 -11.23 22.62 18.00
CA TYR A 76 -11.44 21.68 16.89
C TYR A 76 -12.59 22.06 15.98
N LEU A 77 -13.19 23.25 16.15
CA LEU A 77 -14.38 23.73 15.42
C LEU A 77 -14.34 23.53 13.90
N LEU A 78 -13.16 23.62 13.29
CA LEU A 78 -12.96 23.53 11.84
C LEU A 78 -12.44 22.17 11.37
N TYR A 79 -12.28 21.19 12.27
CA TYR A 79 -11.73 19.88 11.94
C TYR A 79 -12.80 19.05 11.21
N PRO A 80 -12.56 18.60 9.96
CA PRO A 80 -13.59 17.86 9.22
C PRO A 80 -13.75 16.42 9.68
N VAL A 81 -12.72 15.85 10.30
CA VAL A 81 -12.73 14.47 10.79
C VAL A 81 -12.24 14.44 12.23
N LEU A 82 -12.97 13.74 13.10
CA LEU A 82 -12.62 13.49 14.49
C LEU A 82 -12.53 11.98 14.75
N TYR A 83 -11.63 11.54 15.64
CA TYR A 83 -11.43 10.12 15.95
C TYR A 83 -11.48 9.89 17.45
N PHE A 84 -12.29 8.92 17.86
CA PHE A 84 -12.50 8.58 19.26
C PHE A 84 -12.32 7.09 19.51
N TYR A 85 -11.75 6.77 20.68
CA TYR A 85 -11.85 5.44 21.27
C TYR A 85 -12.97 5.44 22.32
N GLY A 86 -13.86 4.45 22.19
CA GLY A 86 -15.06 4.31 22.99
C GLY A 86 -16.23 5.11 22.42
N PHE A 87 -17.41 4.51 22.47
CA PHE A 87 -18.65 5.17 22.07
C PHE A 87 -19.30 5.93 23.23
N GLY A 88 -19.05 5.47 24.45
CA GLY A 88 -19.64 6.06 25.64
C GLY A 88 -21.17 6.00 25.61
N ASN A 89 -21.84 7.08 26.02
CA ASN A 89 -23.29 7.20 25.88
C ASN A 89 -23.75 7.78 24.52
N GLY A 90 -22.81 8.09 23.62
CA GLY A 90 -23.08 8.63 22.28
C GLY A 90 -23.58 10.10 22.22
N ILE A 91 -23.91 10.73 23.35
CA ILE A 91 -24.46 12.09 23.38
C ILE A 91 -23.44 13.10 22.83
N LEU A 92 -22.16 12.93 23.17
CA LEU A 92 -21.07 13.75 22.66
C LEU A 92 -21.09 13.83 21.13
N PHE A 93 -21.17 12.68 20.44
CA PHE A 93 -21.13 12.66 18.98
C PHE A 93 -22.39 13.26 18.36
N LYS A 94 -23.55 13.07 18.99
CA LYS A 94 -24.80 13.69 18.54
C LYS A 94 -24.70 15.22 18.57
N ALA A 95 -24.09 15.76 19.63
CA ALA A 95 -23.87 17.19 19.80
C ALA A 95 -22.79 17.73 18.85
N LEU A 96 -21.63 17.05 18.74
CA LEU A 96 -20.57 17.45 17.82
C LEU A 96 -21.06 17.48 16.36
N LEU A 97 -21.84 16.49 15.92
CA LEU A 97 -22.37 16.44 14.55
C LEU A 97 -23.41 17.51 14.21
N GLN A 98 -23.80 18.37 15.16
CA GLN A 98 -24.56 19.59 14.84
C GLN A 98 -23.68 20.65 14.15
N ASN A 99 -22.35 20.57 14.30
CA ASN A 99 -21.41 21.43 13.60
C ASN A 99 -21.24 20.97 12.15
N LYS A 100 -21.66 21.83 11.21
CA LYS A 100 -21.56 21.57 9.75
C LYS A 100 -20.14 21.35 9.23
N ASN A 101 -19.11 21.76 9.98
CA ASN A 101 -17.72 21.56 9.58
C ASN A 101 -17.26 20.12 9.85
N HIS A 102 -17.83 19.44 10.85
CA HIS A 102 -17.52 18.04 11.15
C HIS A 102 -18.23 17.13 10.13
N GLN A 103 -17.46 16.61 9.18
CA GLN A 103 -17.96 15.72 8.13
C GLN A 103 -18.08 14.28 8.62
N HIS A 104 -17.10 13.82 9.40
CA HIS A 104 -17.04 12.45 9.92
C HIS A 104 -16.54 12.42 11.36
N ILE A 105 -17.18 11.60 12.19
CA ILE A 105 -16.67 11.15 13.49
C ILE A 105 -16.46 9.64 13.38
N VAL A 106 -15.23 9.20 13.57
CA VAL A 106 -14.85 7.79 13.57
C VAL A 106 -14.71 7.33 15.02
N VAL A 107 -15.48 6.31 15.40
CA VAL A 107 -15.51 5.78 16.75
C VAL A 107 -15.09 4.31 16.73
N PHE A 108 -14.03 4.02 17.47
CA PHE A 108 -13.51 2.68 17.69
C PHE A 108 -14.08 2.15 19.00
N GLU A 109 -14.91 1.12 18.95
CA GLU A 109 -15.55 0.54 20.14
C GLU A 109 -15.22 -0.95 20.26
N LYS A 110 -14.76 -1.35 21.43
CA LYS A 110 -14.46 -2.74 21.77
C LYS A 110 -15.66 -3.46 22.36
N GLU A 111 -16.50 -2.76 23.10
CA GLU A 111 -17.64 -3.30 23.84
C GLU A 111 -18.95 -3.01 23.09
N LEU A 112 -19.25 -3.82 22.06
CA LEU A 112 -20.43 -3.63 21.21
C LEU A 112 -21.78 -3.62 21.95
N GLU A 113 -21.81 -4.14 23.18
CA GLU A 113 -22.95 -4.03 24.06
C GLU A 113 -23.34 -2.57 24.36
N ILE A 114 -22.35 -1.68 24.51
CA ILE A 114 -22.56 -0.24 24.72
C ILE A 114 -23.31 0.36 23.52
N ILE A 115 -22.80 0.11 22.30
CA ILE A 115 -23.46 0.53 21.05
C ILE A 115 -24.90 0.03 21.03
N LYS A 116 -25.11 -1.26 21.31
CA LYS A 116 -26.43 -1.86 21.27
C LYS A 116 -27.40 -1.15 22.21
N ILE A 117 -27.01 -0.89 23.46
CA ILE A 117 -27.88 -0.21 24.41
C ILE A 117 -28.18 1.20 23.92
N MET A 118 -27.17 1.96 23.50
CA MET A 118 -27.36 3.35 23.06
C MET A 118 -28.22 3.47 21.79
N LEU A 119 -28.09 2.55 20.84
CA LEU A 119 -28.94 2.52 19.65
C LEU A 119 -30.41 2.16 19.96
N HIS A 120 -30.73 1.63 21.15
CA HIS A 120 -32.12 1.51 21.61
C HIS A 120 -32.64 2.79 22.27
N LEU A 121 -31.76 3.71 22.69
CA LEU A 121 -32.12 4.93 23.41
C LEU A 121 -32.11 6.18 22.54
N MET A 122 -31.24 6.23 21.54
CA MET A 122 -31.02 7.43 20.71
C MET A 122 -31.11 7.10 19.23
N ASP A 123 -31.68 8.03 18.45
CA ASP A 123 -31.73 7.93 16.99
C ASP A 123 -30.43 8.46 16.39
N PHE A 124 -29.63 7.59 15.77
CA PHE A 124 -28.44 7.92 14.98
C PHE A 124 -28.64 7.59 13.49
N SER A 125 -29.88 7.30 13.07
CA SER A 125 -30.13 6.74 11.74
C SER A 125 -29.74 7.67 10.60
N GLN A 126 -29.79 8.99 10.82
CA GLN A 126 -29.32 9.94 9.82
C GLN A 126 -27.78 9.96 9.76
N GLU A 127 -27.14 10.08 10.92
CA GLU A 127 -25.68 10.15 11.03
C GLU A 127 -24.99 8.90 10.50
N LEU A 128 -25.55 7.71 10.77
CA LEU A 128 -25.05 6.43 10.27
C LEU A 128 -25.26 6.30 8.76
N LYS A 129 -26.45 6.68 8.25
CA LYS A 129 -26.77 6.59 6.81
C LYS A 129 -25.88 7.50 5.97
N GLU A 130 -25.61 8.71 6.46
CA GLU A 130 -24.76 9.71 5.79
C GLU A 130 -23.26 9.46 6.02
N ASN A 131 -22.87 8.40 6.74
CA ASN A 131 -21.50 8.14 7.21
C ASN A 131 -20.89 9.29 8.02
N LYS A 132 -21.70 10.18 8.60
CA LYS A 132 -21.21 11.21 9.54
C LYS A 132 -20.72 10.60 10.84
N LEU A 133 -21.31 9.48 11.26
CA LEU A 133 -20.85 8.65 12.37
C LEU A 133 -20.43 7.29 11.81
N ILE A 134 -19.16 6.95 11.95
CA ILE A 134 -18.57 5.67 11.53
C ILE A 134 -18.17 4.92 12.79
N ILE A 135 -18.74 3.73 12.99
CA ILE A 135 -18.44 2.88 14.16
C ILE A 135 -17.66 1.67 13.66
N LEU A 136 -16.53 1.40 14.30
CA LEU A 136 -15.63 0.28 13.99
C LEU A 136 -15.46 -0.59 15.23
N ASP A 137 -15.69 -1.89 15.07
CA ASP A 137 -15.46 -2.90 16.11
C ASP A 137 -13.97 -3.20 16.21
N VAL A 138 -13.35 -2.82 17.32
CA VAL A 138 -11.89 -2.99 17.50
C VAL A 138 -11.48 -4.46 17.41
N ASN A 139 -12.35 -5.39 17.83
CA ASN A 139 -12.05 -6.81 17.82
C ASN A 139 -12.05 -7.44 16.42
N SER A 140 -12.58 -6.73 15.42
CA SER A 140 -12.71 -7.24 14.05
C SER A 140 -11.89 -6.46 13.03
N LEU A 141 -11.05 -5.52 13.46
CA LEU A 141 -10.24 -4.72 12.53
C LEU A 141 -9.12 -5.55 11.94
N GLU A 142 -9.10 -5.61 10.61
CA GLU A 142 -8.01 -6.18 9.86
C GLU A 142 -7.14 -5.08 9.22
N PHE A 143 -5.99 -5.48 8.70
CA PHE A 143 -5.05 -4.60 8.01
C PHE A 143 -5.73 -3.69 6.96
N GLN A 144 -6.69 -4.25 6.21
CA GLN A 144 -7.35 -3.55 5.11
C GLN A 144 -8.28 -2.44 5.62
N ASP A 145 -8.94 -2.63 6.76
CA ASP A 145 -9.84 -1.62 7.34
C ASP A 145 -9.10 -0.33 7.68
N TYR A 146 -7.94 -0.46 8.33
CA TYR A 146 -7.08 0.70 8.62
C TYR A 146 -6.61 1.39 7.35
N TYR A 147 -6.22 0.62 6.35
CA TYR A 147 -5.73 1.18 5.10
C TYR A 147 -6.82 1.94 4.35
N ASP A 148 -8.01 1.35 4.21
CA ASP A 148 -9.14 1.95 3.49
C ASP A 148 -9.59 3.23 4.18
N LEU A 149 -9.62 3.24 5.51
CA LEU A 149 -9.87 4.46 6.28
C LEU A 149 -8.79 5.51 6.01
N CYS A 150 -7.51 5.19 6.23
CA CYS A 150 -6.42 6.17 6.17
C CYS A 150 -6.08 6.67 4.76
N SER A 151 -6.43 5.93 3.71
CA SER A 151 -6.12 6.27 2.31
C SER A 151 -7.28 6.90 1.54
N SER A 152 -8.50 6.85 2.08
CA SER A 152 -9.68 7.45 1.45
C SER A 152 -9.82 8.94 1.82
N ASN A 153 -10.37 9.73 0.89
CA ASN A 153 -10.77 11.10 1.20
C ASN A 153 -12.11 11.10 1.96
N PRO A 154 -12.31 11.98 2.96
CA PRO A 154 -11.42 13.08 3.33
C PRO A 154 -10.33 12.72 4.36
N PHE A 155 -10.35 11.53 4.96
CA PHE A 155 -9.42 11.10 6.01
C PHE A 155 -7.95 11.32 5.65
N PHE A 156 -7.54 10.88 4.46
CA PHE A 156 -6.20 11.10 3.94
C PHE A 156 -5.81 12.59 3.87
N GLY A 157 -6.71 13.42 3.33
CA GLY A 157 -6.51 14.87 3.19
C GLY A 157 -6.34 15.61 4.52
N PHE A 158 -6.91 15.06 5.60
CA PHE A 158 -6.81 15.58 6.96
C PHE A 158 -5.95 14.71 7.89
N SER A 159 -5.05 13.89 7.33
CA SER A 159 -4.16 13.02 8.10
C SER A 159 -3.25 13.78 9.07
N ARG A 160 -2.88 15.03 8.76
CA ARG A 160 -2.04 15.86 9.63
C ARG A 160 -2.78 16.35 10.89
N THR A 161 -4.10 16.36 10.88
CA THR A 161 -4.94 16.75 12.03
C THR A 161 -5.45 15.53 12.79
N TYR A 162 -4.93 14.34 12.51
CA TYR A 162 -5.27 13.12 13.22
C TYR A 162 -4.79 13.16 14.68
N PHE A 163 -5.69 12.82 15.60
CA PHE A 163 -5.43 12.40 16.96
C PHE A 163 -6.55 11.45 17.38
N LEU A 164 -6.26 10.51 18.28
CA LEU A 164 -7.24 9.59 18.84
C LEU A 164 -7.55 10.00 20.28
N GLU A 165 -8.78 10.46 20.51
CA GLU A 165 -9.23 10.92 21.83
C GLU A 165 -10.05 9.84 22.55
N LEU A 166 -10.00 9.78 23.88
CA LEU A 166 -10.96 8.97 24.62
C LEU A 166 -12.31 9.68 24.73
N SER A 167 -13.40 8.96 24.50
CA SER A 167 -14.74 9.49 24.74
C SER A 167 -15.09 9.62 26.23
N SER A 168 -14.37 8.91 27.09
CA SER A 168 -14.48 8.93 28.56
C SER A 168 -13.29 8.19 29.19
N ASP A 169 -13.00 8.48 30.46
CA ASP A 169 -11.86 7.89 31.19
C ASP A 169 -12.05 6.38 31.48
N TYR A 170 -13.27 5.85 31.35
CA TYR A 170 -13.54 4.41 31.50
C TYR A 170 -12.68 3.54 30.57
N TYR A 171 -12.33 4.06 29.39
CA TYR A 171 -11.55 3.32 28.40
C TYR A 171 -10.05 3.30 28.69
N GLU A 172 -9.54 4.05 29.69
CA GLU A 172 -8.12 4.01 30.06
C GLU A 172 -7.62 2.60 30.41
N LYS A 173 -8.53 1.73 30.88
CA LYS A 173 -8.23 0.32 31.15
C LYS A 173 -7.79 -0.48 29.93
N ASP A 174 -8.13 -0.04 28.71
CA ASP A 174 -7.78 -0.68 27.45
C ASP A 174 -6.50 -0.06 26.83
N LYS A 175 -5.63 0.55 27.65
CA LYS A 175 -4.44 1.32 27.22
C LYS A 175 -3.59 0.63 26.16
N GLU A 176 -3.25 -0.65 26.33
CA GLU A 176 -2.40 -1.37 25.36
C GLU A 176 -3.06 -1.48 23.99
N GLU A 177 -4.37 -1.73 23.97
CA GLU A 177 -5.15 -1.86 22.75
C GLU A 177 -5.36 -0.52 22.05
N ILE A 178 -5.59 0.55 22.82
CA ILE A 178 -5.63 1.93 22.33
C ILE A 178 -4.30 2.32 21.70
N LEU A 179 -3.18 2.03 22.36
CA LEU A 179 -1.85 2.30 21.82
C LEU A 179 -1.59 1.52 20.54
N ASN A 180 -1.98 0.24 20.49
CA ASN A 180 -1.85 -0.57 19.28
C ASN A 180 -2.71 -0.03 18.13
N LEU A 181 -3.96 0.32 18.41
CA LEU A 181 -4.88 0.94 17.44
C LEU A 181 -4.31 2.24 16.88
N ASN A 182 -3.85 3.14 17.76
CA ASN A 182 -3.26 4.42 17.38
C ASN A 182 -1.99 4.22 16.55
N ASN A 183 -1.12 3.29 16.94
CA ASN A 183 0.09 2.97 16.17
C ASN A 183 -0.25 2.43 14.76
N ASN A 184 -1.28 1.58 14.65
CA ASN A 184 -1.77 1.09 13.35
C ASN A 184 -2.30 2.23 12.48
N LEU A 185 -3.10 3.14 13.03
CA LEU A 185 -3.62 4.29 12.29
C LEU A 185 -2.49 5.25 11.84
N ILE A 186 -1.55 5.58 12.73
CA ILE A 186 -0.40 6.43 12.41
C ILE A 186 0.45 5.79 11.30
N ASP A 187 0.75 4.49 11.41
CA ASP A 187 1.49 3.75 10.40
C ASP A 187 0.76 3.78 9.05
N LYS A 188 -0.56 3.56 9.03
CA LYS A 188 -1.34 3.54 7.78
C LYS A 188 -1.52 4.92 7.15
N PHE A 189 -1.68 5.98 7.94
CA PHE A 189 -1.60 7.35 7.43
C PHE A 189 -0.23 7.65 6.84
N LYS A 190 0.85 7.28 7.54
CA LYS A 190 2.22 7.46 7.04
C LYS A 190 2.43 6.71 5.72
N ASN A 191 1.98 5.47 5.62
CA ASN A 191 2.07 4.66 4.41
C ASN A 191 1.22 5.26 3.26
N ALA A 192 0.01 5.75 3.55
CA ALA A 192 -0.82 6.45 2.56
C ALA A 192 -0.13 7.73 2.04
N ILE A 193 0.49 8.52 2.92
CA ILE A 193 1.25 9.73 2.54
C ILE A 193 2.43 9.35 1.64
N LEU A 194 3.23 8.36 2.04
CA LEU A 194 4.38 7.89 1.26
C LEU A 194 3.99 7.32 -0.11
N SER A 195 2.81 6.70 -0.21
CA SER A 195 2.28 6.19 -1.48
C SER A 195 2.02 7.30 -2.50
N SER A 196 1.77 8.54 -2.04
CA SER A 196 1.53 9.71 -2.90
C SER A 196 2.83 10.37 -3.39
N GLY A 197 3.99 9.91 -2.94
CA GLY A 197 5.30 10.48 -3.24
C GLY A 197 5.82 11.38 -2.12
N ASN A 198 7.15 11.46 -2.02
CA ASN A 198 7.84 12.13 -0.91
C ASN A 198 8.91 13.14 -1.36
N ASP A 199 9.19 13.26 -2.66
CA ASP A 199 10.19 14.18 -3.19
C ASP A 199 9.77 14.78 -4.54
N SER A 200 9.60 16.09 -4.58
CA SER A 200 9.24 16.81 -5.81
C SER A 200 10.40 16.89 -6.81
N LYS A 201 11.66 16.85 -6.35
CA LYS A 201 12.83 16.80 -7.24
C LYS A 201 12.88 15.46 -7.96
N ASP A 202 12.59 14.36 -7.27
CA ASP A 202 12.48 13.03 -7.86
C ASP A 202 11.41 12.99 -8.97
N VAL A 203 10.26 13.64 -8.75
CA VAL A 203 9.21 13.78 -9.78
C VAL A 203 9.72 14.55 -11.00
N LEU A 204 10.38 15.69 -10.79
CA LEU A 204 10.94 16.51 -11.88
C LEU A 204 12.00 15.75 -12.68
N GLN A 205 12.89 15.03 -11.99
CA GLN A 205 13.87 14.15 -12.62
C GLN A 205 13.18 13.07 -13.46
N GLY A 206 12.12 12.44 -12.93
CA GLY A 206 11.33 11.47 -13.68
C GLY A 206 10.72 12.04 -14.96
N ILE A 207 10.16 13.26 -14.91
CA ILE A 207 9.62 13.94 -16.09
C ILE A 207 10.73 14.17 -17.12
N GLU A 208 11.88 14.69 -16.71
CA GLU A 208 13.03 14.92 -17.58
C GLU A 208 13.48 13.61 -18.28
N GLN A 209 13.66 12.55 -17.49
CA GLN A 209 14.09 11.25 -18.02
C GLN A 209 13.06 10.64 -18.97
N LEU A 210 11.76 10.79 -18.67
CA LEU A 210 10.70 10.43 -19.62
C LEU A 210 10.87 11.17 -20.95
N ILE A 211 11.15 12.47 -20.96
CA ILE A 211 11.36 13.22 -22.22
C ILE A 211 12.51 12.60 -23.03
N TYR A 212 13.63 12.25 -22.40
CA TYR A 212 14.75 11.60 -23.08
C TYR A 212 14.40 10.19 -23.59
N ASN A 213 13.63 9.43 -22.81
CA ASN A 213 13.33 8.04 -23.09
C ASN A 213 12.13 7.85 -24.04
N LEU A 214 11.29 8.87 -24.20
CA LEU A 214 10.04 8.80 -24.97
C LEU A 214 10.23 8.30 -26.41
N PRO A 215 11.25 8.75 -27.18
CA PRO A 215 11.51 8.21 -28.51
C PRO A 215 11.78 6.71 -28.50
N LYS A 216 12.57 6.25 -27.53
CA LYS A 216 12.89 4.82 -27.38
C LYS A 216 11.67 4.03 -26.97
N MET A 217 10.86 4.54 -26.04
CA MET A 217 9.63 3.88 -25.64
C MET A 217 8.67 3.67 -26.82
N ILE A 218 8.48 4.69 -27.66
CA ILE A 218 7.55 4.62 -28.79
C ILE A 218 8.06 3.71 -29.92
N THR A 219 9.37 3.64 -30.12
CA THR A 219 9.99 2.82 -31.18
C THR A 219 10.16 1.35 -30.79
N HIS A 220 10.03 1.02 -29.51
CA HIS A 220 10.06 -0.36 -28.99
C HIS A 220 8.64 -0.93 -28.81
N THR A 221 8.58 -2.21 -28.44
CA THR A 221 7.33 -2.94 -28.23
C THR A 221 6.55 -2.43 -27.03
N ALA A 222 5.22 -2.41 -27.13
CA ALA A 222 4.34 -1.99 -26.03
C ALA A 222 4.16 -3.10 -24.97
N TYR A 223 4.18 -2.70 -23.70
CA TYR A 223 3.95 -3.61 -22.56
C TYR A 223 2.53 -4.20 -22.58
N GLN A 224 1.53 -3.43 -23.02
CA GLN A 224 0.17 -3.96 -23.16
C GLN A 224 0.08 -5.15 -24.14
N ASP A 225 0.91 -5.16 -25.19
CA ASP A 225 0.96 -6.23 -26.17
C ASP A 225 1.73 -7.45 -25.64
N LEU A 226 2.74 -7.24 -24.78
CA LEU A 226 3.38 -8.31 -24.01
C LEU A 226 2.32 -9.08 -23.22
N LEU A 227 1.53 -8.36 -22.41
CA LEU A 227 0.53 -8.97 -21.55
C LEU A 227 -0.49 -9.77 -22.36
N LYS A 228 -1.04 -9.19 -23.43
CA LYS A 228 -2.02 -9.87 -24.29
C LYS A 228 -1.46 -11.10 -25.01
N LYS A 229 -0.20 -11.05 -25.45
CA LYS A 229 0.41 -12.14 -26.23
C LYS A 229 0.99 -13.25 -25.35
N ARG A 230 1.28 -12.96 -24.09
CA ARG A 230 1.98 -13.88 -23.19
C ARG A 230 1.22 -14.23 -21.91
N GLU A 231 -0.03 -13.80 -21.77
CA GLU A 231 -0.89 -14.29 -20.70
C GLU A 231 -1.16 -15.79 -20.83
N ASN A 232 -1.24 -16.48 -19.70
CA ASN A 232 -1.57 -17.92 -19.60
C ASN A 232 -0.60 -18.87 -20.33
N LEU A 233 0.63 -18.42 -20.67
CA LEU A 233 1.63 -19.29 -21.33
C LEU A 233 2.45 -20.13 -20.36
N SER A 234 2.37 -19.84 -19.07
CA SER A 234 3.06 -20.56 -18.00
C SER A 234 2.23 -20.52 -16.74
N ASP A 235 2.07 -21.68 -16.09
CA ASP A 235 1.31 -21.78 -14.84
C ASP A 235 2.09 -21.21 -13.65
N THR A 236 3.42 -21.22 -13.69
CA THR A 236 4.26 -20.84 -12.55
C THR A 236 5.30 -19.80 -12.92
N ALA A 237 5.37 -18.73 -12.11
CA ALA A 237 6.44 -17.75 -12.14
C ALA A 237 7.30 -17.85 -10.87
N ILE A 238 8.61 -17.75 -11.02
CA ILE A 238 9.57 -17.58 -9.92
C ILE A 238 10.15 -16.17 -10.03
N ILE A 239 9.90 -15.36 -9.01
CA ILE A 239 10.44 -14.01 -8.89
C ILE A 239 11.72 -14.09 -8.06
N VAL A 240 12.81 -13.62 -8.66
CA VAL A 240 14.16 -13.70 -8.10
C VAL A 240 14.62 -12.32 -7.66
N SER A 241 14.72 -12.13 -6.35
CA SER A 241 15.28 -10.93 -5.71
C SER A 241 16.68 -11.21 -5.15
N THR A 242 17.29 -10.25 -4.45
CA THR A 242 18.72 -10.26 -4.07
C THR A 242 19.00 -10.41 -2.58
N GLY A 243 17.98 -10.71 -1.79
CA GLY A 243 18.09 -10.95 -0.36
C GLY A 243 19.01 -12.13 -0.02
N PRO A 244 19.57 -12.15 1.21
CA PRO A 244 20.55 -13.15 1.65
C PRO A 244 20.20 -14.62 1.35
N SER A 245 18.92 -15.00 1.41
CA SER A 245 18.43 -16.36 1.19
C SER A 245 18.63 -16.85 -0.25
N LEU A 246 18.85 -15.97 -1.23
CA LEU A 246 19.01 -16.35 -2.63
C LEU A 246 20.15 -17.34 -2.83
N THR A 247 21.30 -17.17 -2.15
CA THR A 247 22.49 -17.99 -2.38
C THR A 247 22.21 -19.49 -2.23
N LYS A 248 21.46 -19.89 -1.19
CA LYS A 248 21.09 -21.31 -0.99
C LYS A 248 20.06 -21.82 -2.00
N GLN A 249 19.33 -20.94 -2.67
CA GLN A 249 18.28 -21.29 -3.63
C GLN A 249 18.82 -21.44 -5.07
N LEU A 250 19.96 -20.83 -5.41
CA LEU A 250 20.54 -20.85 -6.77
C LEU A 250 20.75 -22.26 -7.35
N PRO A 251 21.29 -23.27 -6.61
CA PRO A 251 21.47 -24.61 -7.17
C PRO A 251 20.15 -25.28 -7.54
N ILE A 252 19.10 -25.10 -6.73
CA ILE A 252 17.76 -25.61 -6.99
C ILE A 252 17.17 -24.86 -8.18
N LEU A 253 17.27 -23.53 -8.20
CA LEU A 253 16.77 -22.70 -9.30
C LEU A 253 17.38 -23.15 -10.63
N LYS A 254 18.70 -23.40 -10.69
CA LYS A 254 19.38 -23.89 -11.89
C LYS A 254 18.79 -25.19 -12.42
N LYS A 255 18.43 -26.12 -11.52
CA LYS A 255 17.81 -27.41 -11.88
C LYS A 255 16.39 -27.27 -12.45
N TYR A 256 15.63 -26.27 -12.01
CA TYR A 256 14.20 -26.11 -12.37
C TYR A 256 13.90 -24.91 -13.27
N ALA A 257 14.90 -24.09 -13.63
CA ALA A 257 14.72 -22.85 -14.37
C ALA A 257 14.02 -23.03 -15.72
N ASN A 258 14.18 -24.18 -16.38
CA ASN A 258 13.53 -24.48 -17.65
C ASN A 258 12.04 -24.88 -17.53
N LYS A 259 11.49 -24.94 -16.31
CA LYS A 259 10.11 -25.40 -16.03
C LYS A 259 9.16 -24.30 -15.59
N ALA A 260 9.66 -23.09 -15.36
CA ALA A 260 8.89 -21.95 -14.90
C ALA A 260 9.30 -20.69 -15.66
N THR A 261 8.43 -19.68 -15.61
CA THR A 261 8.82 -18.33 -15.99
C THR A 261 9.72 -17.76 -14.90
N ILE A 262 10.91 -17.30 -15.25
CA ILE A 262 11.84 -16.68 -14.32
C ILE A 262 11.82 -15.17 -14.53
N ILE A 263 11.43 -14.45 -13.48
CA ILE A 263 11.39 -12.98 -13.47
C ILE A 263 12.48 -12.49 -12.50
N SER A 264 13.55 -11.95 -13.06
CA SER A 264 14.66 -11.39 -12.30
C SER A 264 14.38 -9.93 -11.97
N ALA A 265 14.60 -9.54 -10.71
CA ALA A 265 14.90 -8.15 -10.41
C ALA A 265 16.22 -7.73 -11.09
N ASP A 266 16.37 -6.45 -11.42
CA ASP A 266 17.56 -5.89 -12.06
C ASP A 266 18.87 -6.26 -11.36
N SER A 267 18.91 -6.17 -10.03
CA SER A 267 20.07 -6.48 -9.23
C SER A 267 20.39 -7.98 -9.12
N SER A 268 19.40 -8.87 -9.31
CA SER A 268 19.64 -10.32 -9.30
C SER A 268 20.11 -10.83 -10.66
N TYR A 269 19.93 -10.06 -11.73
CA TYR A 269 20.33 -10.46 -13.09
C TYR A 269 21.83 -10.77 -13.23
N PRO A 270 22.78 -9.92 -12.77
CA PRO A 270 24.20 -10.26 -12.81
C PRO A 270 24.56 -11.51 -11.99
N ILE A 271 23.85 -11.76 -10.88
CA ILE A 271 24.05 -12.96 -10.05
C ILE A 271 23.57 -14.18 -10.82
N LEU A 272 22.38 -14.12 -11.40
CA LEU A 272 21.85 -15.21 -12.22
C LEU A 272 22.76 -15.53 -13.43
N ALA A 273 23.31 -14.52 -14.08
CA ALA A 273 24.29 -14.71 -15.16
C ALA A 273 25.57 -15.41 -14.67
N LYS A 274 26.12 -15.00 -13.51
CA LYS A 274 27.29 -15.65 -12.90
C LYS A 274 27.07 -17.13 -12.60
N HIS A 275 25.84 -17.51 -12.21
CA HIS A 275 25.46 -18.89 -11.91
C HIS A 275 24.90 -19.64 -13.13
N ASP A 276 24.89 -19.00 -14.31
CA ASP A 276 24.40 -19.56 -15.57
C ASP A 276 22.95 -20.05 -15.44
N ILE A 277 22.10 -19.14 -14.97
CA ILE A 277 20.65 -19.29 -14.83
C ILE A 277 19.99 -18.20 -15.66
N LYS A 278 19.49 -18.53 -16.85
CA LYS A 278 18.88 -17.55 -17.76
C LYS A 278 17.46 -17.16 -17.32
N PRO A 279 17.18 -15.88 -16.97
CA PRO A 279 15.82 -15.42 -16.74
C PRO A 279 15.05 -15.23 -18.05
N ASP A 280 13.71 -15.23 -17.98
CA ASP A 280 12.87 -14.90 -19.14
C ASP A 280 12.60 -13.39 -19.22
N TYR A 281 12.47 -12.77 -18.03
CA TYR A 281 12.26 -11.33 -17.88
C TYR A 281 13.25 -10.76 -16.87
N VAL A 282 13.79 -9.58 -17.15
CA VAL A 282 14.52 -8.76 -16.18
C VAL A 282 13.77 -7.46 -15.98
N VAL A 283 13.38 -7.12 -14.76
CA VAL A 283 12.57 -5.95 -14.45
C VAL A 283 13.41 -4.90 -13.72
N SER A 284 13.26 -3.61 -14.06
CA SER A 284 13.90 -2.50 -13.36
C SER A 284 12.94 -1.33 -13.15
N LEU A 285 13.04 -0.68 -11.99
CA LEU A 285 12.16 0.39 -11.54
C LEU A 285 12.90 1.69 -11.24
N GLU A 286 14.08 1.62 -10.66
CA GLU A 286 14.78 2.80 -10.14
C GLU A 286 15.35 3.67 -11.26
N ARG A 287 15.34 4.98 -11.03
CA ARG A 287 15.70 5.99 -12.03
C ARG A 287 17.06 6.66 -11.82
N ILE A 288 17.88 6.11 -10.94
CA ILE A 288 19.19 6.65 -10.61
C ILE A 288 20.29 6.05 -11.49
N LEU A 289 21.44 6.72 -11.57
CA LEU A 289 22.59 6.21 -12.33
C LEU A 289 23.08 4.86 -11.80
N LEU A 290 23.06 4.65 -10.47
CA LEU A 290 23.57 3.44 -9.84
C LEU A 290 22.88 2.16 -10.34
N THR A 291 21.57 2.20 -10.60
CA THR A 291 20.83 1.03 -11.12
C THR A 291 21.13 0.75 -12.58
N SER A 292 21.62 1.73 -13.34
CA SER A 292 22.11 1.52 -14.71
C SER A 292 23.31 0.57 -14.75
N GLU A 293 24.10 0.51 -13.67
CA GLU A 293 25.30 -0.35 -13.60
C GLU A 293 24.98 -1.84 -13.55
N PHE A 294 23.75 -2.24 -13.17
CA PHE A 294 23.33 -3.65 -13.28
C PHE A 294 23.26 -4.13 -14.74
N PHE A 295 23.19 -3.19 -15.69
CA PHE A 295 23.19 -3.47 -17.12
C PHE A 295 24.53 -3.19 -17.79
N ASN A 296 25.49 -2.58 -17.08
CA ASN A 296 26.85 -2.31 -17.57
C ASN A 296 27.74 -3.56 -17.44
N ASN A 297 27.44 -4.57 -18.25
CA ASN A 297 28.17 -5.82 -18.40
C ASN A 297 27.97 -6.30 -19.85
N ASN A 298 28.64 -7.38 -20.26
CA ASN A 298 28.41 -8.02 -21.55
C ASN A 298 28.44 -9.53 -21.33
N PHE A 299 27.27 -10.18 -21.42
CA PHE A 299 27.14 -11.63 -21.25
C PHE A 299 26.91 -12.36 -22.58
N GLY A 300 27.00 -11.66 -23.72
CA GLY A 300 26.91 -12.25 -25.07
C GLY A 300 25.62 -13.05 -25.28
N ASP A 301 25.77 -14.30 -25.72
CA ASP A 301 24.65 -15.19 -26.04
C ASP A 301 23.75 -15.54 -24.86
N PHE A 302 24.21 -15.33 -23.62
CA PHE A 302 23.36 -15.47 -22.43
C PHE A 302 22.12 -14.57 -22.51
N ASP A 303 22.27 -13.37 -23.08
CA ASP A 303 21.21 -12.36 -23.16
C ASP A 303 20.13 -12.72 -24.19
N LYS A 304 20.37 -13.75 -25.00
CA LYS A 304 19.46 -14.18 -26.06
C LYS A 304 18.14 -14.67 -25.46
N ASP A 305 17.05 -14.13 -26.00
CA ASP A 305 15.65 -14.38 -25.60
C ASP A 305 15.23 -13.82 -24.23
N ILE A 306 16.12 -13.10 -23.53
CA ILE A 306 15.75 -12.33 -22.34
C ILE A 306 15.03 -11.05 -22.79
N LEU A 307 13.89 -10.73 -22.15
CA LEU A 307 13.26 -9.43 -22.30
C LEU A 307 13.53 -8.54 -21.08
N PHE A 308 14.21 -7.43 -21.30
CA PHE A 308 14.43 -6.40 -20.29
C PHE A 308 13.26 -5.42 -20.27
N ILE A 309 12.58 -5.29 -19.13
CA ILE A 309 11.43 -4.43 -18.92
C ILE A 309 11.84 -3.36 -17.92
N THR A 310 12.03 -2.13 -18.39
CA THR A 310 12.39 -1.03 -17.50
C THR A 310 11.29 0.03 -17.51
N THR A 311 11.23 0.82 -16.44
CA THR A 311 10.32 1.97 -16.41
C THR A 311 10.72 3.00 -17.45
N HIS A 312 9.74 3.68 -18.04
CA HIS A 312 9.95 4.88 -18.87
C HIS A 312 10.71 6.01 -18.15
N LEU A 313 10.77 5.98 -16.81
CA LEU A 313 11.50 6.94 -15.98
C LEU A 313 12.97 6.53 -15.78
N THR A 314 13.44 5.43 -16.36
CA THR A 314 14.80 4.91 -16.09
C THR A 314 15.87 5.94 -16.43
N HIS A 315 17.01 5.90 -15.75
CA HIS A 315 18.13 6.76 -16.12
C HIS A 315 18.56 6.49 -17.58
N PRO A 316 18.85 7.51 -18.43
CA PRO A 316 19.18 7.31 -19.85
C PRO A 316 20.39 6.39 -20.08
N GLN A 317 21.31 6.31 -19.11
CA GLN A 317 22.44 5.37 -19.16
C GLN A 317 21.99 3.91 -19.18
N THR A 318 20.86 3.56 -18.57
CA THR A 318 20.29 2.21 -18.64
C THR A 318 19.99 1.83 -20.10
N ILE A 319 19.34 2.72 -20.86
CA ILE A 319 19.05 2.48 -22.28
C ILE A 319 20.35 2.32 -23.07
N LYS A 320 21.32 3.21 -22.86
CA LYS A 320 22.64 3.10 -23.52
C LYS A 320 23.31 1.75 -23.25
N ASN A 321 23.25 1.26 -22.02
CA ASN A 321 23.83 -0.03 -21.63
C ASN A 321 23.09 -1.21 -22.27
N LEU A 322 21.76 -1.14 -22.39
CA LEU A 322 20.96 -2.16 -23.07
C LEU A 322 21.24 -2.20 -24.58
N GLU A 323 21.29 -1.04 -25.23
CA GLU A 323 21.57 -0.91 -26.67
C GLU A 323 22.99 -1.34 -27.03
N LYS A 324 23.98 -1.02 -26.19
CA LYS A 324 25.39 -1.40 -26.39
C LYS A 324 25.57 -2.91 -26.61
N ASN A 325 24.73 -3.73 -25.98
CA ASN A 325 24.80 -5.19 -26.07
C ASN A 325 23.67 -5.79 -26.93
N ASN A 326 22.96 -4.99 -27.72
CA ASN A 326 21.83 -5.42 -28.55
C ASN A 326 20.75 -6.17 -27.75
N ARG A 327 20.51 -5.78 -26.50
CA ARG A 327 19.50 -6.43 -25.65
C ARG A 327 18.09 -6.11 -26.14
N ASN A 328 17.21 -7.10 -26.07
CA ASN A 328 15.80 -6.89 -26.33
C ASN A 328 15.13 -6.24 -25.11
N PHE A 329 14.65 -5.01 -25.24
CA PHE A 329 14.03 -4.30 -24.12
C PHE A 329 12.74 -3.57 -24.51
N MET A 330 11.96 -3.23 -23.48
CA MET A 330 10.81 -2.34 -23.59
C MET A 330 10.77 -1.37 -22.41
N LEU A 331 10.10 -0.24 -22.64
CA LEU A 331 9.83 0.77 -21.64
C LEU A 331 8.34 0.78 -21.33
N ALA A 332 7.99 0.52 -20.08
CA ALA A 332 6.62 0.53 -19.60
C ALA A 332 6.39 1.72 -18.67
N TYR A 333 5.19 2.30 -18.69
CA TYR A 333 4.95 3.52 -17.92
C TYR A 333 4.48 3.24 -16.50
N ARG A 334 4.70 4.20 -15.61
CA ARG A 334 4.07 4.31 -14.29
C ARG A 334 2.98 5.38 -14.39
N GLY A 335 1.80 5.11 -13.83
CA GLY A 335 0.69 6.05 -13.87
C GLY A 335 1.08 7.45 -13.39
N SER A 336 0.81 8.45 -14.22
CA SER A 336 0.95 9.86 -13.85
C SER A 336 0.01 10.71 -14.70
N GLU A 337 -0.36 11.88 -14.19
CA GLU A 337 -1.17 12.84 -14.95
C GLU A 337 -0.45 13.31 -16.21
N PHE A 338 0.88 13.37 -16.20
CA PHE A 338 1.65 13.73 -17.37
C PHE A 338 1.56 12.66 -18.47
N ILE A 339 1.65 11.36 -18.12
CA ILE A 339 1.43 10.26 -19.08
C ILE A 339 0.01 10.26 -19.65
N LYS A 340 -1.00 10.49 -18.79
CA LYS A 340 -2.40 10.63 -19.23
C LYS A 340 -2.55 11.80 -20.20
N TYR A 341 -1.92 12.94 -19.91
CA TYR A 341 -1.89 14.11 -20.77
C TYR A 341 -1.24 13.81 -22.13
N LEU A 342 -0.15 13.04 -22.17
CA LEU A 342 0.51 12.60 -23.41
C LEU A 342 -0.34 11.64 -24.26
N LYS A 343 -1.38 11.02 -23.70
CA LYS A 343 -2.31 10.09 -24.38
C LYS A 343 -1.62 8.83 -24.95
N ILE A 344 -0.61 8.32 -24.25
CA ILE A 344 0.17 7.12 -24.62
C ILE A 344 -0.20 5.87 -23.80
N LYS A 345 -1.42 5.83 -23.25
CA LYS A 345 -1.93 4.71 -22.43
C LYS A 345 -1.82 3.33 -23.09
N ASN A 346 -1.76 3.27 -24.43
CA ASN A 346 -1.64 2.03 -25.18
C ASN A 346 -0.31 1.31 -24.97
N PHE A 347 0.71 1.99 -24.42
CA PHE A 347 2.01 1.37 -24.11
C PHE A 347 1.97 0.48 -22.86
N GLY A 348 0.91 0.54 -22.05
CA GLY A 348 0.70 -0.31 -20.88
C GLY A 348 1.38 0.21 -19.60
N GLU A 349 0.70 -0.02 -18.47
CA GLU A 349 1.10 0.44 -17.15
C GLU A 349 1.75 -0.69 -16.35
N LEU A 350 2.91 -0.42 -15.77
CA LEU A 350 3.51 -1.27 -14.74
C LEU A 350 2.65 -1.26 -13.49
N SER A 351 2.61 -2.38 -12.78
CA SER A 351 1.92 -2.41 -11.50
C SER A 351 2.49 -1.39 -10.51
N GLU A 352 1.61 -0.91 -9.64
CA GLU A 352 1.97 -0.08 -8.50
C GLU A 352 2.90 -0.83 -7.54
N GLY A 353 3.63 -0.06 -6.72
CA GLY A 353 4.58 -0.56 -5.73
C GLY A 353 5.88 0.25 -5.69
N HIS A 354 6.68 0.03 -4.64
CA HIS A 354 7.86 0.86 -4.33
C HIS A 354 9.19 0.12 -4.51
N SER A 355 9.17 -1.13 -4.98
CA SER A 355 10.36 -1.90 -5.31
C SER A 355 10.21 -2.63 -6.65
N VAL A 356 11.35 -3.04 -7.21
CA VAL A 356 11.39 -3.89 -8.41
C VAL A 356 10.61 -5.19 -8.22
N ALA A 357 10.64 -5.76 -7.02
CA ALA A 357 9.90 -6.98 -6.68
C ALA A 357 8.37 -6.78 -6.72
N ASN A 358 7.86 -5.62 -6.30
CA ASN A 358 6.43 -5.31 -6.45
C ASN A 358 6.02 -5.27 -7.94
N VAL A 359 6.88 -4.71 -8.80
CA VAL A 359 6.64 -4.67 -10.25
C VAL A 359 6.72 -6.06 -10.87
N ALA A 360 7.70 -6.86 -10.47
CA ALA A 360 7.82 -8.25 -10.90
C ALA A 360 6.59 -9.09 -10.49
N TYR A 361 6.06 -8.88 -9.28
CA TYR A 361 4.84 -9.52 -8.82
C TYR A 361 3.64 -9.14 -9.69
N GLY A 362 3.46 -7.86 -9.98
CA GLY A 362 2.38 -7.43 -10.87
C GLY A 362 2.52 -7.95 -12.30
N LEU A 363 3.74 -8.03 -12.84
CA LEU A 363 3.99 -8.69 -14.13
C LEU A 363 3.55 -10.16 -14.10
N ALA A 364 3.92 -10.90 -13.05
CA ALA A 364 3.52 -12.30 -12.91
C ALA A 364 1.98 -12.46 -12.85
N VAL A 365 1.30 -11.61 -12.07
CA VAL A 365 -0.16 -11.58 -11.98
C VAL A 365 -0.81 -11.22 -13.32
N PHE A 366 -0.33 -10.19 -14.01
CA PHE A 366 -0.90 -9.75 -15.29
C PHE A 366 -0.65 -10.72 -16.44
N LEU A 367 0.44 -11.50 -16.39
CA LEU A 367 0.68 -12.63 -17.29
C LEU A 367 -0.12 -13.88 -16.91
N ARG A 368 -0.99 -13.80 -15.89
CA ARG A 368 -1.92 -14.86 -15.51
C ARG A 368 -1.23 -16.15 -15.07
N HIS A 369 -0.14 -16.04 -14.29
CA HIS A 369 0.44 -17.22 -13.63
C HIS A 369 -0.48 -17.65 -12.48
N LYS A 370 -0.73 -18.96 -12.37
CA LYS A 370 -1.55 -19.55 -11.29
C LYS A 370 -0.77 -19.68 -9.98
N ASN A 371 0.55 -19.80 -10.07
CA ASN A 371 1.45 -19.90 -8.92
C ASN A 371 2.58 -18.88 -9.06
N ILE A 372 2.80 -18.07 -8.04
CA ILE A 372 3.89 -17.09 -7.98
C ILE A 372 4.77 -17.42 -6.78
N ILE A 373 6.05 -17.67 -7.02
CA ILE A 373 7.01 -18.09 -5.99
C ILE A 373 8.04 -16.98 -5.79
N PHE A 374 8.24 -16.55 -4.55
CA PHE A 374 9.32 -15.63 -4.18
C PHE A 374 10.58 -16.37 -3.70
N ILE A 375 11.73 -16.00 -4.27
CA ILE A 375 13.06 -16.40 -3.79
C ILE A 375 13.96 -15.17 -3.67
N GLY A 376 14.85 -15.14 -2.67
CA GLY A 376 15.67 -13.97 -2.35
C GLY A 376 14.87 -12.70 -1.99
N GLN A 377 13.56 -12.81 -1.71
CA GLN A 377 12.70 -11.69 -1.31
C GLN A 377 12.62 -11.59 0.22
N ASP A 378 13.78 -11.44 0.86
CA ASP A 378 13.88 -11.62 2.31
C ASP A 378 13.23 -10.47 3.08
N LEU A 379 13.38 -9.23 2.60
CA LEU A 379 12.90 -8.02 3.29
C LEU A 379 13.41 -7.90 4.73
N ALA A 380 14.56 -8.53 5.00
CA ALA A 380 15.20 -8.66 6.28
C ALA A 380 16.71 -8.81 6.09
N TYR A 381 17.46 -8.46 7.13
CA TYR A 381 18.88 -8.75 7.22
C TYR A 381 19.08 -10.23 7.55
N SER A 382 20.18 -10.83 7.10
CA SER A 382 20.64 -12.14 7.61
C SER A 382 21.08 -12.02 9.07
N ASP A 383 21.24 -13.15 9.76
CA ASP A 383 21.83 -13.21 11.11
C ASP A 383 23.22 -12.52 11.19
N ASP A 384 24.00 -12.58 10.12
CA ASP A 384 25.31 -11.92 9.99
C ASP A 384 25.22 -10.41 9.62
N GLY A 385 24.01 -9.82 9.61
CA GLY A 385 23.77 -8.40 9.29
C GLY A 385 23.81 -8.02 7.81
N PHE A 386 23.98 -8.97 6.88
CA PHE A 386 23.96 -8.66 5.45
C PHE A 386 22.56 -8.34 4.93
N SER A 387 22.47 -7.29 4.11
CA SER A 387 21.24 -6.88 3.42
C SER A 387 20.98 -7.62 2.10
N HIS A 388 22.03 -8.17 1.49
CA HIS A 388 22.02 -8.82 0.19
C HIS A 388 23.00 -9.99 0.18
N THR A 389 22.91 -10.86 -0.82
CA THR A 389 23.93 -11.89 -1.04
C THR A 389 25.32 -11.29 -1.30
N LYS A 390 26.39 -12.05 -1.00
CA LYS A 390 27.79 -11.65 -1.21
C LYS A 390 28.14 -11.34 -2.68
N ASP A 391 27.36 -11.85 -3.63
CA ASP A 391 27.54 -11.61 -5.06
C ASP A 391 26.91 -10.27 -5.54
N TYR A 392 26.27 -9.50 -4.65
CA TYR A 392 25.66 -8.21 -4.99
C TYR A 392 26.72 -7.13 -5.28
N ARG A 393 26.70 -6.57 -6.51
CA ARG A 393 27.74 -5.66 -7.04
C ARG A 393 27.98 -4.39 -6.21
N ASN A 394 26.97 -3.90 -5.50
CA ASN A 394 27.04 -2.64 -4.75
C ASN A 394 26.99 -2.85 -3.23
N LEU A 395 27.42 -4.00 -2.72
CA LEU A 395 27.30 -4.34 -1.29
C LEU A 395 27.93 -3.30 -0.36
N ASN A 396 29.05 -2.70 -0.77
CA ASN A 396 29.72 -1.61 -0.05
C ASN A 396 28.85 -0.35 0.15
N LYS A 397 27.85 -0.12 -0.71
CA LYS A 397 26.88 0.98 -0.55
C LYS A 397 25.86 0.74 0.57
N HIS A 398 25.90 -0.44 1.20
CA HIS A 398 25.02 -0.84 2.29
C HIS A 398 25.77 -1.05 3.62
N GLU A 399 27.07 -0.73 3.69
CA GLU A 399 27.81 -0.73 4.95
C GLU A 399 27.20 0.28 5.94
N GLY A 400 27.07 -0.10 7.20
CA GLY A 400 26.46 0.73 8.24
C GLY A 400 24.91 0.72 8.26
N HIS A 401 24.25 0.14 7.25
CA HIS A 401 22.78 0.11 7.20
C HIS A 401 22.17 -0.78 8.27
N TYR A 402 22.80 -1.93 8.54
CA TYR A 402 22.34 -2.85 9.58
C TYR A 402 22.40 -2.16 10.94
N GLU A 403 23.53 -1.56 11.28
CA GLU A 403 23.75 -0.86 12.54
C GLU A 403 22.80 0.34 12.70
N ARG A 404 22.50 1.05 11.61
CA ARG A 404 21.52 2.14 11.60
C ARG A 404 20.10 1.65 11.91
N ASP A 405 19.73 0.47 11.42
CA ASP A 405 18.35 -0.02 11.48
C ASP A 405 18.10 -0.98 12.66
N PHE A 406 19.16 -1.55 13.23
CA PHE A 406 19.12 -2.58 14.26
C PHE A 406 18.27 -2.15 15.47
N GLY A 407 17.29 -2.98 15.83
CA GLY A 407 16.38 -2.71 16.94
C GLY A 407 15.34 -1.62 16.68
N HIS A 408 15.44 -0.87 15.57
CA HIS A 408 14.48 0.16 15.18
C HIS A 408 13.39 -0.40 14.26
N PHE A 409 13.73 -1.36 13.41
CA PHE A 409 12.80 -1.96 12.46
C PHE A 409 12.85 -3.48 12.55
N ARG A 410 11.83 -4.07 13.17
CA ARG A 410 11.68 -5.53 13.28
C ARG A 410 10.34 -5.97 12.72
N THR A 411 10.28 -7.21 12.27
CA THR A 411 9.06 -7.80 11.73
C THR A 411 9.00 -9.29 12.03
N ILE A 412 7.82 -9.88 11.93
CA ILE A 412 7.60 -11.30 12.16
C ILE A 412 8.46 -12.09 11.18
N ALA A 413 9.21 -13.07 11.70
CA ALA A 413 10.05 -13.94 10.88
C ALA A 413 9.20 -14.91 10.06
N TYR A 414 9.76 -15.40 8.95
CA TYR A 414 9.22 -16.55 8.21
C TYR A 414 8.85 -17.69 9.17
N GLY A 415 7.67 -18.29 8.99
CA GLY A 415 7.13 -19.33 9.88
C GLY A 415 6.28 -18.79 11.03
N GLY A 416 6.18 -17.46 11.18
CA GLY A 416 5.28 -16.82 12.15
C GLY A 416 5.78 -16.81 13.59
N VAL A 417 7.04 -17.20 13.83
CA VAL A 417 7.63 -17.29 15.18
C VAL A 417 8.86 -16.40 15.27
N GLY A 418 8.86 -15.50 16.26
CA GLY A 418 9.97 -14.57 16.49
C GLY A 418 10.02 -13.40 15.51
N PHE A 419 11.14 -12.69 15.51
CA PHE A 419 11.33 -11.47 14.73
C PHE A 419 12.67 -11.47 13.99
N VAL A 420 12.69 -10.89 12.80
CA VAL A 420 13.91 -10.56 12.04
C VAL A 420 14.11 -9.05 11.98
N GLU A 421 15.39 -8.65 11.93
CA GLU A 421 15.77 -7.26 11.68
C GLU A 421 15.45 -6.89 10.23
N SER A 422 14.89 -5.70 10.04
CA SER A 422 14.46 -5.17 8.76
C SER A 422 14.85 -3.70 8.64
N SER A 423 14.30 -3.00 7.67
CA SER A 423 14.50 -1.55 7.51
C SER A 423 13.18 -0.84 7.31
N PHE A 424 13.21 0.48 7.43
CA PHE A 424 12.10 1.34 7.07
C PHE A 424 11.59 1.06 5.64
N TYR A 425 12.51 1.02 4.66
CA TYR A 425 12.14 0.83 3.26
C TYR A 425 11.60 -0.58 2.98
N TRP A 426 12.15 -1.62 3.61
CA TRP A 426 11.65 -2.98 3.42
C TRP A 426 10.30 -3.19 4.07
N SER A 427 10.02 -2.54 5.20
CA SER A 427 8.69 -2.53 5.79
C SER A 427 7.67 -1.90 4.84
N LEU A 428 8.05 -0.79 4.18
CA LEU A 428 7.24 -0.16 3.14
C LEU A 428 7.04 -1.10 1.93
N PHE A 429 8.10 -1.74 1.44
CA PHE A 429 8.01 -2.65 0.30
C PHE A 429 7.13 -3.87 0.60
N ARG A 430 7.25 -4.43 1.81
CA ARG A 430 6.42 -5.52 2.32
C ARG A 430 4.96 -5.10 2.33
N PHE A 431 4.66 -3.94 2.93
CA PHE A 431 3.31 -3.39 3.01
C PHE A 431 2.62 -3.33 1.63
N PHE A 432 3.28 -2.77 0.61
CA PHE A 432 2.69 -2.71 -0.73
C PHE A 432 2.59 -4.06 -1.42
N LEU A 433 3.49 -4.99 -1.10
CA LEU A 433 3.44 -6.36 -1.62
C LEU A 433 2.24 -7.10 -1.04
N GLU A 434 2.07 -7.07 0.29
CA GLU A 434 0.95 -7.67 1.03
C GLU A 434 -0.39 -7.11 0.58
N LYS A 435 -0.51 -5.77 0.43
CA LYS A 435 -1.71 -5.14 -0.15
C LYS A 435 -2.05 -5.74 -1.51
N ARG A 436 -1.05 -5.91 -2.39
CA ARG A 436 -1.27 -6.44 -3.74
C ARG A 436 -1.61 -7.93 -3.70
N ILE A 437 -1.00 -8.70 -2.79
CA ILE A 437 -1.30 -10.11 -2.56
C ILE A 437 -2.73 -10.26 -2.07
N TYR A 438 -3.16 -9.48 -1.08
CA TYR A 438 -4.54 -9.47 -0.58
C TYR A 438 -5.55 -9.28 -1.73
N ILE A 439 -5.40 -8.23 -2.54
CA ILE A 439 -6.28 -7.98 -3.71
C ILE A 439 -6.26 -9.17 -4.69
N THR A 440 -5.09 -9.78 -4.89
CA THR A 440 -4.95 -10.93 -5.79
C THR A 440 -5.65 -12.17 -5.22
N ASN A 441 -5.51 -12.45 -3.92
CA ASN A 441 -6.15 -13.57 -3.25
C ASN A 441 -7.68 -13.46 -3.30
N GLN A 442 -8.23 -12.25 -3.13
CA GLN A 442 -9.67 -12.00 -3.28
C GLN A 442 -10.21 -12.33 -4.68
N SER A 443 -9.36 -12.27 -5.72
CA SER A 443 -9.75 -12.67 -7.07
C SER A 443 -9.81 -14.19 -7.28
N GLY A 444 -9.21 -14.98 -6.38
CA GLY A 444 -9.16 -16.45 -6.45
C GLY A 444 -8.32 -17.01 -7.62
N PHE A 445 -7.62 -16.17 -8.36
CA PHE A 445 -6.95 -16.56 -9.60
C PHE A 445 -5.54 -17.16 -9.41
N CYS A 446 -4.83 -16.79 -8.35
CA CYS A 446 -3.42 -17.12 -8.16
C CYS A 446 -3.09 -17.44 -6.70
N ASN A 447 -2.19 -18.40 -6.49
CA ASN A 447 -1.55 -18.66 -5.21
C ASN A 447 -0.16 -18.04 -5.16
N THR A 448 0.16 -17.35 -4.08
CA THR A 448 1.46 -16.72 -3.87
C THR A 448 2.21 -17.42 -2.74
N TYR A 449 3.44 -17.84 -3.03
CA TYR A 449 4.28 -18.60 -2.12
C TYR A 449 5.50 -17.79 -1.70
N ASN A 450 5.72 -17.73 -0.39
CA ASN A 450 6.95 -17.23 0.17
C ASN A 450 7.90 -18.40 0.41
N CYS A 451 9.03 -18.43 -0.28
CA CYS A 451 10.06 -19.47 -0.12
C CYS A 451 11.37 -18.94 0.45
N THR A 452 11.35 -17.78 1.11
CA THR A 452 12.55 -17.09 1.63
C THR A 452 12.81 -17.46 3.10
N GLU A 453 13.02 -18.76 3.37
CA GLU A 453 13.33 -19.23 4.73
C GLU A 453 14.48 -18.40 5.35
N GLY A 454 14.23 -17.73 6.48
CA GLY A 454 15.16 -16.80 7.14
C GLY A 454 14.89 -15.31 6.86
N GLY A 455 13.93 -14.99 6.00
CA GLY A 455 13.44 -13.63 5.77
C GLY A 455 12.25 -13.24 6.65
N ALA A 456 11.62 -12.13 6.30
CA ALA A 456 10.36 -11.68 6.87
C ALA A 456 9.19 -12.56 6.41
N ARG A 457 8.21 -12.74 7.30
CA ARG A 457 6.86 -13.16 6.92
C ARG A 457 6.27 -12.10 5.98
N ILE A 458 5.58 -12.56 4.94
CA ILE A 458 4.84 -11.70 4.01
C ILE A 458 3.38 -12.14 4.08
N GLU A 459 2.54 -11.30 4.66
CA GLU A 459 1.14 -11.63 4.94
C GLU A 459 0.34 -11.92 3.65
N GLY A 460 -0.58 -12.89 3.74
CA GLY A 460 -1.34 -13.39 2.60
C GLY A 460 -0.59 -14.37 1.67
N THR A 461 0.69 -14.66 1.93
CA THR A 461 1.43 -15.72 1.20
C THR A 461 1.34 -17.07 1.90
N ILE A 462 1.59 -18.14 1.14
CA ILE A 462 1.76 -19.49 1.66
C ILE A 462 3.26 -19.74 1.85
N GLU A 463 3.70 -19.94 3.09
CA GLU A 463 5.10 -20.21 3.41
C GLU A 463 5.44 -21.69 3.16
N LYS A 464 6.36 -21.95 2.22
CA LYS A 464 6.85 -23.29 1.87
C LYS A 464 8.33 -23.29 1.50
N PRO A 465 9.10 -24.36 1.78
CA PRO A 465 10.47 -24.48 1.29
C PRO A 465 10.53 -24.47 -0.25
N PHE A 466 11.53 -23.80 -0.82
CA PHE A 466 11.63 -23.65 -2.28
C PHE A 466 11.70 -25.00 -3.01
N LYS A 467 12.44 -25.96 -2.44
CA LYS A 467 12.58 -27.31 -3.00
C LYS A 467 11.24 -28.03 -3.11
N GLU A 468 10.41 -27.98 -2.07
CA GLU A 468 9.09 -28.61 -2.03
C GLU A 468 8.19 -28.02 -3.13
N MET A 469 8.22 -26.70 -3.31
CA MET A 469 7.45 -26.03 -4.36
C MET A 469 7.91 -26.42 -5.75
N CYS A 470 9.23 -26.50 -6.00
CA CYS A 470 9.76 -26.98 -7.28
C CYS A 470 9.34 -28.42 -7.57
N GLU A 471 9.44 -29.33 -6.61
CA GLU A 471 9.08 -30.74 -6.78
C GLU A 471 7.58 -30.94 -7.01
N THR A 472 6.75 -30.11 -6.34
CA THR A 472 5.29 -30.20 -6.42
C THR A 472 4.72 -29.58 -7.70
N LEU A 473 5.17 -28.36 -8.05
CA LEU A 473 4.60 -27.58 -9.14
C LEU A 473 5.32 -27.75 -10.49
N LEU A 474 6.63 -28.03 -10.48
CA LEU A 474 7.47 -27.97 -11.68
C LEU A 474 7.81 -29.38 -12.19
N LYS A 475 6.76 -30.13 -12.56
CA LYS A 475 6.90 -31.50 -13.06
C LYS A 475 7.38 -31.53 -14.52
N ASN A 476 6.80 -30.69 -15.37
CA ASN A 476 7.05 -30.67 -16.81
C ASN A 476 7.93 -29.49 -17.24
N ASN A 477 8.65 -29.64 -18.35
CA ASN A 477 9.39 -28.52 -18.96
C ASN A 477 8.44 -27.50 -19.57
N LEU A 478 8.77 -26.23 -19.44
CA LEU A 478 8.03 -25.13 -20.04
C LEU A 478 8.56 -24.87 -21.46
N ASN A 479 7.65 -24.69 -22.43
CA ASN A 479 8.05 -24.22 -23.74
C ASN A 479 8.38 -22.71 -23.69
N LYS A 480 9.66 -22.39 -23.52
CA LYS A 480 10.15 -21.01 -23.41
C LYS A 480 10.25 -20.23 -24.73
N ASN A 481 9.78 -20.81 -25.84
CA ASN A 481 9.66 -20.09 -27.11
C ASN A 481 8.44 -19.16 -27.09
N PHE A 482 8.47 -18.15 -26.21
CA PHE A 482 7.37 -17.23 -26.05
C PHE A 482 7.14 -16.41 -27.33
N PRO A 483 5.88 -16.10 -27.68
CA PRO A 483 5.56 -15.27 -28.83
C PRO A 483 6.33 -13.96 -28.83
N LYS A 484 6.90 -13.60 -30.00
CA LYS A 484 7.57 -12.32 -30.20
C LYS A 484 6.54 -11.19 -30.25
N ILE A 485 6.92 -10.05 -29.67
CA ILE A 485 6.13 -8.83 -29.74
C ILE A 485 6.69 -8.00 -30.88
N VAL A 486 5.80 -7.33 -31.62
CA VAL A 486 6.16 -6.54 -32.79
C VAL A 486 6.00 -5.07 -32.41
N PRO A 487 6.98 -4.20 -32.71
CA PRO A 487 6.82 -2.77 -32.49
C PRO A 487 5.74 -2.20 -33.41
N LEU A 488 5.28 -0.99 -33.10
CA LEU A 488 4.36 -0.26 -33.99
C LEU A 488 5.00 -0.04 -35.37
N SER A 489 4.18 0.14 -36.42
CA SER A 489 4.69 0.53 -37.73
C SER A 489 5.39 1.90 -37.67
N SER A 490 6.40 2.12 -38.51
CA SER A 490 7.15 3.39 -38.54
C SER A 490 6.24 4.61 -38.72
N HIS A 491 5.18 4.49 -39.51
CA HIS A 491 4.16 5.54 -39.66
C HIS A 491 3.48 5.87 -38.33
N LYS A 492 3.06 4.83 -37.57
CA LYS A 492 2.40 5.02 -36.29
C LYS A 492 3.35 5.54 -35.20
N GLN A 493 4.61 5.09 -35.22
CA GLN A 493 5.65 5.61 -34.35
C GLN A 493 5.84 7.13 -34.56
N ASN A 494 6.01 7.56 -35.82
CA ASN A 494 6.17 8.98 -36.17
C ASN A 494 4.94 9.83 -35.80
N GLU A 495 3.72 9.32 -36.06
CA GLU A 495 2.48 9.99 -35.66
C GLU A 495 2.43 10.25 -34.15
N LEU A 496 2.77 9.24 -33.34
CA LEU A 496 2.75 9.36 -31.88
C LEU A 496 3.85 10.28 -31.35
N LEU A 497 5.05 10.22 -31.94
CA LEU A 497 6.15 11.13 -31.59
C LEU A 497 5.77 12.59 -31.82
N LEU A 498 5.18 12.91 -32.99
CA LEU A 498 4.72 14.27 -33.30
C LEU A 498 3.62 14.74 -32.35
N LYS A 499 2.66 13.87 -32.02
CA LYS A 499 1.60 14.18 -31.04
C LYS A 499 2.16 14.46 -29.65
N CYS A 500 3.12 13.65 -29.20
CA CYS A 500 3.77 13.86 -27.92
C CYS A 500 4.58 15.16 -27.92
N TYR A 501 5.39 15.39 -28.96
CA TYR A 501 6.18 16.61 -29.13
C TYR A 501 5.30 17.87 -29.02
N TYR A 502 4.20 17.93 -29.77
CA TYR A 502 3.26 19.06 -29.70
C TYR A 502 2.72 19.29 -28.27
N LYS A 503 2.34 18.21 -27.59
CA LYS A 503 1.83 18.29 -26.21
C LYS A 503 2.88 18.75 -25.20
N ILE A 504 4.12 18.28 -25.35
CA ILE A 504 5.27 18.68 -24.52
C ILE A 504 5.55 20.17 -24.71
N ILE A 505 5.63 20.65 -25.96
CA ILE A 505 5.82 22.09 -26.24
C ILE A 505 4.70 22.93 -25.63
N LYS A 506 3.44 22.49 -25.77
CA LYS A 506 2.30 23.15 -25.12
C LYS A 506 2.44 23.19 -23.61
N SER A 507 2.87 22.09 -22.99
CA SER A 507 3.12 22.02 -21.54
C SER A 507 4.23 22.98 -21.11
N ILE A 508 5.35 23.02 -21.83
CA ILE A 508 6.46 23.93 -21.55
C ILE A 508 6.00 25.40 -21.60
N ASN A 509 5.22 25.77 -22.61
CA ASN A 509 4.67 27.12 -22.73
C ASN A 509 3.71 27.45 -21.58
N HIS A 510 2.84 26.51 -21.21
CA HIS A 510 1.95 26.67 -20.06
C HIS A 510 2.75 26.87 -18.76
N CYS A 511 3.76 26.04 -18.49
CA CYS A 511 4.61 26.18 -17.31
C CYS A 511 5.33 27.54 -17.26
N LYS A 512 5.79 28.05 -18.42
CA LYS A 512 6.40 29.39 -18.51
C LYS A 512 5.42 30.50 -18.15
N THR A 513 4.17 30.42 -18.62
CA THR A 513 3.11 31.38 -18.28
C THR A 513 2.72 31.28 -16.81
N PHE A 514 2.45 30.06 -16.33
CA PHE A 514 2.07 29.81 -14.94
C PHE A 514 3.15 30.28 -13.96
N LYS A 515 4.43 30.08 -14.27
CA LYS A 515 5.54 30.61 -13.45
C LYS A 515 5.46 32.13 -13.28
N LYS A 516 5.14 32.88 -14.34
CA LYS A 516 5.02 34.34 -14.28
C LYS A 516 3.83 34.77 -13.41
N GLU A 517 2.70 34.10 -13.57
CA GLU A 517 1.48 34.36 -12.78
C GLU A 517 1.71 34.04 -11.30
N LEU A 518 2.30 32.88 -11.00
CA LEU A 518 2.62 32.46 -9.64
C LEU A 518 3.56 33.44 -8.94
N LEU A 519 4.63 33.90 -9.61
CA LEU A 519 5.54 34.90 -9.05
C LEU A 519 4.83 36.22 -8.76
N LYS A 520 3.90 36.65 -9.63
CA LYS A 520 3.09 37.85 -9.40
C LYS A 520 2.20 37.70 -8.16
N SER A 521 1.49 36.58 -8.05
CA SER A 521 0.64 36.28 -6.88
C SER A 521 1.46 36.18 -5.59
N TYR A 522 2.61 35.52 -5.64
CA TYR A 522 3.52 35.39 -4.51
C TYR A 522 4.00 36.75 -3.99
N ASN A 523 4.48 37.62 -4.88
CA ASN A 523 4.91 38.96 -4.50
C ASN A 523 3.76 39.77 -3.89
N HIS A 524 2.56 39.70 -4.47
CA HIS A 524 1.39 40.39 -3.94
C HIS A 524 1.00 39.90 -2.54
N ILE A 525 1.08 38.58 -2.29
CA ILE A 525 0.85 38.00 -0.97
C ILE A 525 1.92 38.50 0.02
N GLN A 526 3.21 38.45 -0.35
CA GLN A 526 4.29 38.93 0.50
C GLN A 526 4.15 40.41 0.87
N GLU A 527 3.79 41.27 -0.10
CA GLU A 527 3.51 42.68 0.13
C GLU A 527 2.35 42.86 1.12
N SER A 528 1.26 42.09 0.95
CA SER A 528 0.08 42.16 1.82
C SER A 528 0.40 41.76 3.27
N PHE A 529 1.22 40.72 3.46
CA PHE A 529 1.65 40.27 4.79
C PHE A 529 2.69 41.17 5.44
N SER A 530 3.53 41.84 4.65
CA SER A 530 4.53 42.78 5.19
C SER A 530 3.91 44.12 5.63
N ASN A 531 2.67 44.39 5.20
CA ASN A 531 1.90 45.58 5.54
C ASN A 531 0.86 45.34 6.66
N LEU A 532 0.80 44.13 7.21
CA LEU A 532 0.05 43.74 8.43
C LEU A 532 1.03 43.70 9.61
#